data_AF-A0A927T998-F1
#
_entry.id   AF-A0A927T998-F1
#
_cell.length_a   1.000
_cell.length_b   1.000
_cell.length_c   1.000
_cell.angle_alpha   90.00
_cell.angle_beta   90.00
_cell.angle_gamma   90.00
#
_symmetry.space_group_name_H-M   'P 1'
#
loop_
_entity.id
_entity.type
_entity.pdbx_description
1 polymer ?
#
loop_
_entity_poly.entity_id
_entity_poly.type
_entity_poly.pdbx_seq_one_letter_code
_entity_poly.pdbx_strand_id
1 'polypeptide(L)'
;MIFPVMFSLVDALETVITGVCLDTTYGYSMPAGDSIIIIGMEYSLLAFGSWIYLLVKDREFYNPFKRENMPRVLGSVTDNVGIVFYSYAMAIDSVSTDPVLAIYPVFAMIGGHIFMKEKISLIQYITVLGIVIGSILVVTDTII
;
A
#
# COMPACT_ATOMS: atom_id res chain seq x y z
N MET A 1 -11.32 -12.04 -11.68
CA MET A 1 -11.08 -12.51 -10.29
C MET A 1 -9.69 -13.08 -10.06
N ILE A 2 -8.97 -13.61 -11.06
CA ILE A 2 -7.61 -14.15 -10.85
C ILE A 2 -6.60 -13.05 -10.47
N PHE A 3 -6.69 -11.86 -11.08
CA PHE A 3 -5.74 -10.77 -10.84
C PHE A 3 -5.69 -10.29 -9.37
N PRO A 4 -6.80 -9.97 -8.69
CA PRO A 4 -6.75 -9.58 -7.27
C PRO A 4 -6.15 -10.64 -6.34
N VAL A 5 -6.39 -11.93 -6.61
CA VAL A 5 -5.85 -13.03 -5.80
C VAL A 5 -4.35 -13.17 -5.99
N MET A 6 -3.88 -13.09 -7.24
CA MET A 6 -2.44 -13.10 -7.52
C MET A 6 -1.75 -11.89 -6.91
N PHE A 7 -2.37 -10.72 -6.98
CA PHE A 7 -1.86 -9.50 -6.36
C PHE A 7 -1.71 -9.66 -4.84
N SER A 8 -2.75 -10.14 -4.14
CA SER A 8 -2.70 -10.31 -2.68
C SER A 8 -1.65 -11.35 -2.24
N LEU A 9 -1.35 -12.35 -3.07
CA LEU A 9 -0.30 -13.33 -2.75
C LEU A 9 1.10 -12.70 -2.86
N VAL A 10 1.33 -11.88 -3.87
CA VAL A 10 2.62 -11.19 -4.05
C VAL A 10 2.82 -10.14 -2.96
N ASP A 11 1.77 -9.39 -2.64
CA ASP A 11 1.74 -8.41 -1.55
C ASP A 11 2.06 -9.05 -0.20
N ALA A 12 1.38 -10.15 0.15
CA ALA A 12 1.67 -10.88 1.39
C ALA A 12 3.11 -11.42 1.46
N LEU A 13 3.67 -11.88 0.32
CA LEU A 13 5.07 -12.33 0.26
C LEU A 13 6.04 -11.18 0.51
N GLU A 14 5.79 -10.02 -0.08
CA GLU A 14 6.60 -8.82 0.11
C GLU A 14 6.57 -8.37 1.58
N THR A 15 5.39 -8.26 2.19
CA THR A 15 5.23 -7.89 3.61
C THR A 15 6.01 -8.83 4.54
N VAL A 16 5.98 -10.14 4.27
CA VAL A 16 6.74 -11.13 5.06
C VAL A 16 8.25 -10.94 4.89
N ILE A 17 8.73 -10.74 3.67
CA ILE A 17 10.16 -10.52 3.41
C ILE A 17 10.62 -9.24 4.10
N THR A 18 9.88 -8.15 3.95
CA THR A 18 10.18 -6.85 4.58
C THR A 18 10.18 -6.97 6.12
N GLY A 19 9.20 -7.67 6.69
CA GLY A 19 9.15 -7.94 8.13
C GLY A 19 10.39 -8.70 8.63
N VAL A 20 10.83 -9.74 7.91
CA VAL A 20 12.05 -10.51 8.26
C VAL A 20 13.33 -9.69 8.11
N CYS A 21 13.41 -8.82 7.10
CA CYS A 21 14.57 -7.94 6.89
C CYS A 21 14.71 -6.87 7.98
N LEU A 22 13.59 -6.39 8.52
CA LEU A 22 13.54 -5.39 9.60
C LEU A 22 13.71 -6.03 10.99
N ASP A 23 13.41 -7.32 11.15
CA ASP A 23 13.56 -8.01 12.42
C ASP A 23 15.04 -8.22 12.79
N THR A 24 15.38 -7.79 14.00
CA THR A 24 16.74 -7.92 14.56
C THR A 24 17.09 -9.34 14.99
N THR A 25 16.10 -10.23 15.09
CA THR A 25 16.24 -11.62 15.55
C THR A 25 16.98 -12.50 14.54
N TYR A 26 16.81 -12.26 13.24
CA TYR A 26 17.40 -13.08 12.16
C TYR A 26 18.77 -12.59 11.69
N GLY A 27 19.30 -11.52 12.28
CA GLY A 27 20.65 -11.01 12.00
C GLY A 27 20.82 -10.22 10.70
N TYR A 28 19.73 -9.96 9.96
CA TYR A 28 19.74 -9.05 8.81
C TYR A 28 19.67 -7.58 9.24
N SER A 29 18.90 -7.27 10.29
CA SER A 29 18.79 -5.96 10.98
C SER A 29 18.93 -4.75 10.05
N MET A 30 18.15 -4.73 8.97
CA MET A 30 18.24 -3.63 8.01
C MET A 30 17.76 -2.34 8.68
N PRO A 31 18.53 -1.24 8.63
CA PRO A 31 18.06 0.04 9.12
C PRO A 31 16.77 0.45 8.43
N ALA A 32 15.80 1.00 9.17
CA ALA A 32 14.52 1.47 8.61
C ALA A 32 14.70 2.45 7.45
N GLY A 33 15.75 3.29 7.49
CA GLY A 33 16.10 4.20 6.40
C GLY A 33 16.46 3.47 5.09
N ASP A 34 17.17 2.35 5.18
CA ASP A 34 17.55 1.54 4.01
C ASP A 34 16.32 0.85 3.41
N SER A 35 15.39 0.39 4.26
CA SER A 35 14.10 -0.16 3.81
C SER A 35 13.30 0.83 2.97
N ILE A 36 13.21 2.09 3.42
CA ILE A 36 12.50 3.14 2.70
C ILE A 36 13.16 3.41 1.35
N ILE A 37 14.50 3.43 1.31
CA ILE A 37 15.25 3.64 0.07
C ILE A 37 14.98 2.50 -0.92
N ILE A 38 15.04 1.25 -0.48
CA ILE A 38 14.81 0.07 -1.33
C ILE A 38 13.40 0.08 -1.91
N ILE A 39 12.38 0.24 -1.06
CA ILE A 39 10.98 0.30 -1.51
C ILE A 39 10.78 1.45 -2.50
N GLY A 40 11.34 2.62 -2.23
CA GLY A 40 11.31 3.76 -3.16
C GLY A 40 12.01 3.47 -4.50
N MET A 41 13.12 2.72 -4.49
CA MET A 41 13.81 2.28 -5.70
C MET A 41 12.98 1.28 -6.50
N GLU A 42 12.28 0.36 -5.85
CA GLU A 42 11.38 -0.61 -6.51
C GLU A 42 10.25 0.09 -7.26
N TYR A 43 9.54 1.01 -6.59
CA TYR A 43 8.52 1.82 -7.25
C TYR A 43 9.09 2.67 -8.39
N SER A 44 10.30 3.21 -8.23
CA SER A 44 10.98 3.97 -9.28
C SER A 44 11.33 3.10 -10.49
N LEU A 45 11.81 1.87 -10.28
CA LEU A 45 12.11 0.91 -11.34
C LEU A 45 10.84 0.49 -12.09
N LEU A 46 9.76 0.20 -11.36
CA LEU A 46 8.46 -0.15 -11.97
C LEU A 46 7.86 1.03 -12.73
N ALA A 47 7.94 2.25 -12.20
CA ALA A 47 7.49 3.46 -12.88
C ALA A 47 8.29 3.71 -14.16
N PHE A 48 9.62 3.58 -14.10
CA PHE A 48 10.49 3.73 -15.26
C PHE A 48 10.23 2.65 -16.32
N GLY A 49 10.07 1.40 -15.91
CA GLY A 49 9.72 0.28 -16.79
C GLY A 49 8.36 0.48 -17.46
N SER A 50 7.35 0.92 -16.70
CA SER A 50 6.01 1.24 -17.21
C SER A 50 6.04 2.40 -18.19
N TRP A 51 6.87 3.41 -17.92
CA TRP A 51 7.07 4.54 -18.82
C TRP A 51 7.73 4.11 -20.15
N ILE A 52 8.78 3.28 -20.10
CA ILE A 52 9.38 2.68 -21.31
C ILE A 52 8.35 1.86 -22.08
N TYR A 53 7.57 1.04 -21.39
CA TYR A 53 6.53 0.22 -22.01
C TYR A 53 5.51 1.07 -22.78
N LEU A 54 5.05 2.19 -22.18
CA LEU A 54 4.15 3.14 -22.84
C LEU A 54 4.82 3.81 -24.05
N LEU A 55 6.10 4.20 -23.94
CA LEU A 55 6.85 4.77 -25.06
C LEU A 55 6.94 3.81 -26.25
N VAL A 56 7.18 2.52 -26.00
CA VAL A 56 7.30 1.50 -27.06
C VAL A 56 5.95 1.20 -27.69
N LYS A 57 4.89 1.09 -26.87
CA LYS A 57 3.55 0.69 -27.32
C LYS A 57 2.84 1.82 -28.05
N ASP A 58 2.77 2.99 -27.43
CA ASP A 58 1.93 4.10 -27.91
C ASP A 58 2.72 5.03 -28.84
N ARG A 59 4.05 4.89 -28.90
CA ARG A 59 4.98 5.72 -29.70
C ARG A 59 4.88 7.23 -29.45
N GLU A 60 4.15 7.63 -28.42
CA GLU A 60 4.01 8.99 -27.96
C GLU A 60 4.62 9.16 -26.58
N PHE A 61 5.22 10.34 -26.34
CA PHE A 61 5.84 10.63 -25.06
C PHE A 61 4.77 10.93 -24.01
N TYR A 62 4.56 9.99 -23.07
CA TYR A 62 3.72 10.25 -21.92
C TYR A 62 4.35 11.34 -21.05
N ASN A 63 3.70 12.51 -20.97
CA ASN A 63 4.11 13.61 -20.12
C ASN A 63 3.30 13.60 -18.81
N PRO A 64 3.90 13.14 -17.69
CA PRO A 64 3.22 13.07 -16.40
C PRO A 64 2.89 14.44 -15.79
N PHE A 65 3.55 15.52 -16.24
CA PHE A 65 3.40 16.86 -15.67
C PHE A 65 2.34 17.74 -16.38
N LYS A 66 1.58 17.18 -17.33
CA LYS A 66 0.43 17.90 -17.92
C LYS A 66 -0.61 18.20 -16.84
N ARG A 67 -1.29 19.35 -16.93
CA ARG A 67 -2.34 19.77 -15.98
C ARG A 67 -3.42 18.70 -15.75
N GLU A 68 -3.79 17.96 -16.78
CA GLU A 68 -4.76 16.85 -16.70
C GLU A 68 -4.28 15.67 -15.83
N ASN A 69 -2.96 15.49 -15.71
CA ASN A 69 -2.33 14.42 -14.93
C ASN A 69 -1.95 14.88 -13.51
N MET A 70 -2.12 16.18 -13.18
CA MET A 70 -1.77 16.72 -11.87
C MET A 70 -2.43 16.00 -10.68
N PRO A 71 -3.73 15.60 -10.75
CA PRO A 71 -4.33 14.80 -9.67
C PRO A 71 -3.64 13.45 -9.47
N ARG A 72 -3.12 12.84 -10.54
CA ARG A 72 -2.37 11.57 -10.45
C ARG A 72 -1.03 11.78 -9.77
N VAL A 73 -0.31 12.84 -10.12
CA VAL A 73 0.96 13.20 -9.49
C VAL A 73 0.77 13.49 -8.00
N LEU A 74 -0.27 14.25 -7.63
CA LEU A 74 -0.62 14.50 -6.23
C LEU A 74 -0.95 13.20 -5.49
N GLY A 75 -1.71 12.30 -6.13
CA GLY A 75 -1.98 10.97 -5.61
C GLY A 75 -0.69 10.18 -5.35
N SER A 76 0.21 10.10 -6.33
CA SER A 76 1.49 9.39 -6.21
C SER A 76 2.40 9.97 -5.13
N VAL A 77 2.43 11.28 -4.94
CA VAL A 77 3.20 11.90 -3.85
C VAL A 77 2.59 11.53 -2.49
N THR A 78 1.26 11.58 -2.38
CA THR A 78 0.56 11.26 -1.12
C THR A 78 0.74 9.79 -0.76
N ASP A 79 0.71 8.91 -1.76
CA ASP A 79 0.97 7.48 -1.63
C ASP A 79 2.39 7.19 -1.12
N ASN A 80 3.41 7.83 -1.72
CA ASN A 80 4.80 7.70 -1.24
C ASN A 80 4.99 8.21 0.19
N VAL A 81 4.31 9.30 0.56
CA VAL A 81 4.32 9.78 1.95
C VAL A 81 3.70 8.73 2.88
N GLY A 82 2.60 8.11 2.48
CA GLY A 82 1.98 6.99 3.20
C GLY A 82 2.92 5.81 3.40
N ILE A 83 3.63 5.40 2.34
CA ILE A 83 4.62 4.31 2.37
C ILE A 83 5.77 4.59 3.35
N VAL A 84 6.22 5.84 3.46
CA VAL A 84 7.22 6.23 4.46
C VAL A 84 6.69 6.00 5.87
N PHE A 85 5.47 6.45 6.18
CA PHE A 85 4.85 6.20 7.48
C PHE A 85 4.65 4.71 7.76
N TYR A 86 4.21 3.95 6.76
CA TYR A 86 4.05 2.49 6.86
C TYR A 86 5.39 1.80 7.15
N SER A 87 6.47 2.19 6.46
CA SER A 87 7.79 1.60 6.66
C SER A 87 8.32 1.84 8.08
N TYR A 88 8.09 3.03 8.65
CA TYR A 88 8.42 3.30 10.05
C TYR A 88 7.56 2.47 11.03
N ALA A 89 6.27 2.29 10.75
CA ALA A 89 5.40 1.46 11.57
C ALA A 89 5.84 -0.02 11.54
N MET A 90 6.16 -0.55 10.35
CA MET A 90 6.72 -1.90 10.16
C MET A 90 8.04 -2.10 10.90
N ALA A 91 8.88 -1.07 10.99
CA ALA A 91 10.14 -1.14 11.73
C ALA A 91 9.95 -1.18 13.26
N ILE A 92 8.81 -0.70 13.77
CA ILE A 92 8.46 -0.75 15.20
C ILE A 92 7.79 -2.08 15.53
N ASP A 93 6.79 -2.46 14.74
CA ASP A 93 6.03 -3.70 14.91
C ASP A 93 5.53 -4.20 13.55
N SER A 94 6.28 -5.11 12.94
CA SER A 94 5.96 -5.69 11.65
C SER A 94 4.77 -6.67 11.69
N VAL A 95 4.42 -7.18 12.87
CA VAL A 95 3.34 -8.16 13.04
C VAL A 95 1.98 -7.46 13.10
N SER A 96 1.88 -6.36 13.86
CA SER A 96 0.62 -5.63 14.03
C SER A 96 0.35 -4.60 12.93
N THR A 97 1.38 -4.09 12.25
CA THR A 97 1.22 -2.98 11.30
C THR A 97 0.35 -3.33 10.09
N ASP A 98 0.51 -4.52 9.51
CA ASP A 98 -0.24 -4.93 8.32
C ASP A 98 -1.75 -5.16 8.59
N PRO A 99 -2.15 -5.86 9.67
CA PRO A 99 -3.55 -5.92 10.09
C PRO A 99 -4.19 -4.54 10.34
N VAL A 100 -3.45 -3.59 10.90
CA VAL A 100 -3.93 -2.22 11.10
C VAL A 100 -4.11 -1.52 9.74
N LEU A 101 -3.17 -1.71 8.80
CA LEU A 101 -3.29 -1.14 7.46
C LEU A 101 -4.55 -1.63 6.75
N ALA A 102 -4.96 -2.89 6.94
CA ALA A 102 -6.18 -3.47 6.35
C ALA A 102 -7.49 -2.72 6.69
N ILE A 103 -7.46 -1.76 7.62
CA ILE A 103 -8.58 -0.86 7.96
C ILE A 103 -8.74 0.29 6.94
N TYR A 104 -7.77 0.50 6.03
CA TYR A 104 -7.82 1.54 4.99
C TYR A 104 -9.11 1.56 4.13
N PRO A 105 -9.85 0.44 3.88
CA PRO A 105 -11.10 0.48 3.12
C PRO A 105 -12.17 1.34 3.79
N VAL A 106 -12.12 1.55 5.10
CA VAL A 106 -13.01 2.50 5.81
C VAL A 106 -12.81 3.91 5.27
N PHE A 107 -11.55 4.35 5.18
CA PHE A 107 -11.19 5.67 4.69
C PHE A 107 -11.52 5.81 3.20
N ALA A 108 -11.26 4.77 2.40
CA ALA A 108 -11.61 4.74 0.99
C ALA A 108 -13.14 4.85 0.77
N MET A 109 -13.93 4.13 1.57
CA MET A 109 -15.39 4.18 1.52
C MET A 109 -15.93 5.57 1.89
N ILE A 110 -15.42 6.17 2.97
CA ILE A 110 -15.81 7.53 3.38
C ILE A 110 -15.40 8.55 2.32
N GLY A 111 -14.18 8.45 1.80
CA GLY A 111 -13.67 9.30 0.73
C GLY A 111 -14.50 9.19 -0.55
N GLY A 112 -14.83 7.98 -0.99
CA GLY A 112 -15.69 7.74 -2.15
C GLY A 112 -17.08 8.37 -1.98
N HIS A 113 -17.66 8.30 -0.78
CA HIS A 113 -18.92 8.95 -0.50
C HIS A 113 -18.83 10.48 -0.55
N ILE A 114 -17.79 11.08 0.04
CA ILE A 114 -17.64 12.54 0.12
C ILE A 114 -17.25 13.13 -1.24
N PHE A 115 -16.25 12.57 -1.91
CA PHE A 115 -15.68 13.13 -3.14
C PHE A 115 -16.43 12.70 -4.39
N MET A 116 -16.83 11.42 -4.48
CA MET A 116 -17.46 10.85 -5.67
C MET A 116 -18.99 10.73 -5.55
N LYS A 117 -19.56 11.02 -4.37
CA LYS A 117 -21.00 10.91 -4.08
C LYS A 117 -21.57 9.52 -4.36
N GLU A 118 -20.75 8.50 -4.17
CA GLU A 118 -21.15 7.11 -4.38
C GLU A 118 -22.20 6.68 -3.35
N LYS A 119 -23.19 5.90 -3.80
CA LYS A 119 -24.19 5.31 -2.91
C LYS A 119 -23.62 4.04 -2.30
N ILE A 120 -23.34 4.08 -1.00
CA ILE A 120 -22.83 2.92 -0.27
C ILE A 120 -23.99 1.99 0.08
N SER A 121 -23.86 0.72 -0.28
CA SER A 121 -24.81 -0.35 0.08
C SER A 121 -24.62 -0.78 1.54
N LEU A 122 -25.70 -1.21 2.19
CA LEU A 122 -25.65 -1.78 3.55
C LEU A 122 -24.67 -2.97 3.65
N ILE A 123 -24.55 -3.76 2.58
CA ILE A 123 -23.63 -4.91 2.51
C ILE A 123 -22.16 -4.45 2.56
N GLN A 124 -21.83 -3.32 1.93
CA GLN A 124 -20.49 -2.75 1.97
C GLN A 124 -20.14 -2.29 3.38
N TYR A 125 -21.08 -1.63 4.07
CA TYR A 125 -20.90 -1.26 5.47
C TYR A 125 -20.63 -2.46 6.38
N ILE A 126 -21.40 -3.55 6.23
CA ILE A 126 -21.21 -4.77 7.02
C ILE A 126 -19.84 -5.40 6.73
N THR A 127 -19.43 -5.42 5.46
CA THR A 127 -18.13 -5.99 5.04
C THR A 127 -16.98 -5.19 5.65
N VAL A 128 -17.04 -3.85 5.59
CA VAL A 128 -16.04 -2.97 6.19
C VAL A 128 -15.98 -3.15 7.71
N LEU A 129 -17.13 -3.24 8.38
CA LEU A 129 -17.17 -3.55 9.83
C LEU A 129 -16.52 -4.90 10.15
N GLY A 130 -16.75 -5.93 9.34
CA GLY A 130 -16.13 -7.24 9.49
C GLY A 130 -14.60 -7.17 9.38
N ILE A 131 -14.08 -6.40 8.42
CA ILE A 131 -12.63 -6.18 8.26
C ILE A 131 -12.06 -5.50 9.49
N VAL A 132 -12.70 -4.43 9.99
CA VAL A 132 -12.24 -3.70 11.19
C VAL A 132 -12.19 -4.61 12.41
N ILE A 133 -13.25 -5.39 12.64
CA ILE A 133 -13.29 -6.34 13.77
C ILE A 133 -12.19 -7.39 13.61
N GLY A 134 -12.01 -7.94 12.41
CA GLY A 134 -10.95 -8.91 12.12
C GLY A 134 -9.55 -8.36 12.41
N SER A 135 -9.26 -7.16 11.93
CA SER A 135 -8.00 -6.46 12.20
C SER A 135 -7.76 -6.27 13.70
N ILE A 136 -8.76 -5.80 14.44
CA ILE A 136 -8.65 -5.59 15.90
C ILE A 136 -8.39 -6.90 16.64
N LEU A 137 -9.05 -8.00 16.24
CA LEU A 137 -8.86 -9.30 16.86
C LEU A 137 -7.43 -9.81 16.69
N VAL A 138 -6.86 -9.67 15.49
CA VAL A 138 -5.46 -10.07 15.23
C VAL A 138 -4.50 -9.23 16.07
N VAL A 139 -4.69 -7.91 16.10
CA VAL A 139 -3.82 -7.00 16.87
C VAL A 139 -3.93 -7.22 18.38
N THR A 140 -5.12 -7.59 18.88
CA THR A 140 -5.31 -7.83 20.32
C THR A 140 -4.63 -9.13 20.76
N ASP A 141 -4.64 -10.17 19.93
CA ASP A 141 -3.97 -11.45 20.21
C ASP A 141 -2.44 -11.30 20.25
N THR A 142 -1.87 -10.37 19.49
CA THR A 142 -0.42 -10.07 19.51
C THR A 142 0.06 -9.27 20.73
N ILE A 143 -0.85 -8.71 21.53
CA ILE A 143 -0.53 -7.86 22.70
C ILE A 143 -0.60 -8.64 24.04
N ILE A 144 -1.19 -9.85 24.05
CA ILE A 144 -1.36 -10.70 25.24
C ILE A 144 -0.28 -11.78 25.28
#